data_AF-A0A836QRD3-F1
#
_entry.id   AF-A0A836QRD3-F1
#
_cell.length_a   1.000
_cell.length_b   1.000
_cell.length_c   1.000
_cell.angle_alpha   90.00
_cell.angle_beta   90.00
_cell.angle_gamma   90.00
#
_symmetry.space_group_name_H-M   'P 1'
#
loop_
_entity.id
_entity.type
_entity.pdbx_description
1 polymer ?
#
loop_
_entity_poly.entity_id
_entity_poly.type
_entity_poly.pdbx_seq_one_letter_code
_entity_poly.pdbx_strand_id
1 'polypeptide(L)'
;NVFLVIFSGILEKKSKLRSFFETSKKTICIPCYLDSQKDLEIIAQSEFRKNNISLSSEVINVLIEKSNFDRGNLKNEIEKIKAYLLNKKNLGLSEIKSLINFSGDYKSDILINECLCGSISQYKKIISELYINTVNQILLLRILSNKVQRLLNIKKQENKSNNIEHLINISKPTIFWKEKPLVKKQLSIWNLNELEKIISGINNTEYLCKKNSQASKVIFFNFFLKICIKANNFS
;
A
#
# COMPACT_ATOMS: atom_id res chain seq x y z
N ASN A 1 2.70 -1.37 -44.63
CA ASN A 1 1.63 -1.44 -43.62
C ASN A 1 2.07 -0.75 -42.35
N VAL A 2 1.33 0.27 -41.91
CA VAL A 2 1.60 1.00 -40.67
C VAL A 2 0.55 0.58 -39.65
N PHE A 3 0.98 0.22 -38.45
CA PHE A 3 0.11 -0.10 -37.32
C PHE A 3 0.24 1.00 -36.26
N LEU A 4 -0.88 1.41 -35.69
CA LEU A 4 -0.93 2.39 -34.61
C LEU A 4 -1.37 1.68 -33.33
N VAL A 5 -0.58 1.83 -32.27
CA VAL A 5 -0.90 1.33 -30.92
C VAL A 5 -1.10 2.53 -30.00
N ILE A 6 -2.23 2.56 -29.30
CA ILE A 6 -2.60 3.65 -28.39
C ILE A 6 -2.77 3.07 -26.99
N PHE A 7 -2.08 3.66 -26.01
CA PHE A 7 -2.29 3.39 -24.60
C PHE A 7 -3.10 4.52 -23.98
N SER A 8 -4.13 4.19 -23.21
CA SER A 8 -4.90 5.16 -22.44
C SER A 8 -5.19 4.65 -21.04
N GLY A 9 -5.53 5.57 -20.14
CA GLY A 9 -6.22 5.21 -18.90
C GLY A 9 -7.66 4.71 -19.16
N ILE A 10 -8.46 4.65 -18.11
CA ILE A 10 -9.85 4.18 -18.18
C ILE A 10 -10.67 5.07 -19.13
N LEU A 11 -11.30 4.46 -20.15
CA LEU A 11 -12.23 5.12 -21.06
C LEU A 11 -13.67 4.74 -20.69
N GLU A 12 -14.45 5.72 -20.25
CA GLU A 12 -15.89 5.56 -20.01
C GLU A 12 -16.64 5.21 -21.32
N LYS A 13 -17.84 4.61 -21.20
CA LYS A 13 -18.67 4.24 -22.37
C LYS A 13 -18.98 5.41 -23.31
N LYS A 14 -19.03 6.64 -22.80
CA LYS A 14 -19.26 7.87 -23.57
C LYS A 14 -18.03 8.35 -24.37
N SER A 15 -16.86 7.72 -24.20
CA SER A 15 -15.64 8.09 -24.90
C SER A 15 -15.77 7.80 -26.40
N LYS A 16 -15.63 8.84 -27.23
CA LYS A 16 -15.59 8.70 -28.69
C LYS A 16 -14.46 7.79 -29.16
N LEU A 17 -13.30 7.86 -28.49
CA LEU A 17 -12.16 7.00 -28.79
C LEU A 17 -12.51 5.53 -28.54
N ARG A 18 -13.10 5.22 -27.38
CA ARG A 18 -13.54 3.85 -27.07
C ARG A 18 -14.57 3.33 -28.07
N SER A 19 -15.61 4.13 -28.33
CA SER A 19 -16.68 3.77 -29.27
C SER A 19 -16.14 3.50 -30.68
N PHE A 20 -15.20 4.30 -31.17
CA PHE A 20 -14.55 4.07 -32.46
C PHE A 20 -13.82 2.72 -32.51
N PHE A 21 -13.01 2.40 -31.48
CA PHE A 21 -12.24 1.16 -31.44
C PHE A 21 -13.11 -0.10 -31.22
N GLU A 22 -14.24 0.03 -30.53
CA GLU A 22 -15.18 -1.08 -30.30
C GLU A 22 -16.06 -1.40 -31.52
N THR A 23 -16.38 -0.40 -32.37
CA THR A 23 -17.35 -0.56 -33.47
C THR A 23 -16.72 -0.76 -34.85
N SER A 24 -15.49 -0.28 -35.05
CA SER A 24 -14.82 -0.37 -36.36
C SER A 24 -14.27 -1.76 -36.63
N LYS A 25 -14.48 -2.26 -37.86
CA LYS A 25 -13.93 -3.55 -38.33
C LYS A 25 -12.42 -3.53 -38.56
N LYS A 26 -11.79 -2.35 -38.56
CA LYS A 26 -10.35 -2.17 -38.82
C LYS A 26 -9.52 -1.95 -37.55
N THR A 27 -10.15 -2.02 -36.37
CA THR A 27 -9.52 -1.76 -35.08
C THR A 27 -9.76 -2.90 -34.11
N ILE A 28 -8.93 -2.98 -33.08
CA ILE A 28 -9.07 -3.94 -31.98
C ILE A 28 -9.01 -3.15 -30.67
N CYS A 29 -9.91 -3.45 -29.74
CA CYS A 29 -9.91 -2.90 -28.39
C CYS A 29 -9.59 -4.02 -27.40
N ILE A 30 -8.54 -3.84 -26.59
CA ILE A 30 -8.14 -4.82 -25.56
C ILE A 30 -8.27 -4.14 -24.19
N PRO A 31 -9.25 -4.54 -23.35
CA PRO A 31 -9.35 -4.00 -22.00
C PRO A 31 -8.26 -4.59 -21.12
N CYS A 32 -7.48 -3.73 -20.46
CA CYS A 32 -6.48 -4.12 -19.47
C CYS A 32 -7.05 -3.91 -18.06
N TYR A 33 -7.55 -4.98 -17.45
CA TYR A 33 -8.05 -4.96 -16.08
C TYR A 33 -6.90 -5.11 -15.07
N LEU A 34 -7.12 -4.64 -13.84
CA LEU A 34 -6.21 -4.92 -12.73
C LEU A 34 -6.27 -6.40 -12.39
N ASP A 35 -5.11 -7.00 -12.11
CA ASP A 35 -5.01 -8.39 -11.71
C ASP A 35 -5.66 -8.60 -10.32
N SER A 36 -6.45 -9.66 -10.19
CA SER A 36 -6.93 -10.17 -8.90
C SER A 36 -5.89 -11.10 -8.26
N GLN A 37 -6.11 -11.49 -7.01
CA GLN A 37 -5.27 -12.49 -6.34
C GLN A 37 -5.15 -13.78 -7.15
N LYS A 38 -6.26 -14.23 -7.74
CA LYS A 38 -6.35 -15.46 -8.52
C LYS A 38 -5.60 -15.33 -9.84
N ASP A 39 -5.65 -14.15 -10.47
CA ASP A 39 -4.91 -13.90 -11.72
C ASP A 39 -3.40 -13.98 -11.46
N LEU A 40 -2.94 -13.39 -10.37
CA LEU A 40 -1.53 -13.45 -9.95
C LEU A 40 -1.08 -14.86 -9.59
N GLU A 41 -1.95 -15.65 -8.97
CA GLU A 41 -1.70 -17.07 -8.71
C GLU A 41 -1.49 -17.86 -10.00
N ILE A 42 -2.38 -17.66 -10.97
CA ILE A 42 -2.29 -18.31 -12.29
C ILE A 42 -1.01 -17.89 -12.99
N ILE A 43 -0.65 -16.60 -12.96
CA ILE A 43 0.59 -16.08 -13.54
C ILE A 43 1.82 -16.74 -12.88
N ALA A 44 1.88 -16.76 -11.54
CA ALA A 44 2.98 -17.35 -10.80
C ALA A 44 3.13 -18.84 -11.10
N GLN A 45 2.03 -19.61 -11.03
CA GLN A 45 2.04 -21.03 -11.33
C GLN A 45 2.47 -21.31 -12.78
N SER A 46 1.99 -20.51 -13.74
CA SER A 46 2.39 -20.64 -15.15
C SER A 46 3.90 -20.43 -15.33
N GLU A 47 4.46 -19.39 -14.70
CA GLU A 47 5.88 -19.09 -14.80
C GLU A 47 6.77 -20.16 -14.15
N PHE A 48 6.40 -20.67 -12.97
CA PHE A 48 7.16 -21.76 -12.34
C PHE A 48 7.08 -23.05 -13.15
N ARG A 49 5.90 -23.41 -13.68
CA ARG A 49 5.72 -24.59 -14.55
C ARG A 49 6.59 -24.52 -15.80
N LYS A 50 6.67 -23.37 -16.48
CA LYS A 50 7.55 -23.18 -17.65
C LYS A 50 9.03 -23.46 -17.35
N ASN A 51 9.44 -23.32 -16.09
CA ASN A 51 10.81 -23.51 -15.64
C ASN A 51 11.00 -24.83 -14.87
N ASN A 52 10.03 -25.75 -14.94
CA ASN A 52 10.04 -27.03 -14.23
C ASN A 52 10.21 -26.90 -12.70
N ILE A 53 9.75 -25.78 -12.12
CA ILE A 53 9.77 -25.52 -10.69
C ILE A 53 8.41 -25.90 -10.12
N SER A 54 8.41 -26.72 -9.07
CA SER A 54 7.21 -27.06 -8.30
C SER A 54 7.30 -26.43 -6.90
N LEU A 55 6.31 -25.61 -6.55
CA LEU A 55 6.21 -24.96 -5.24
C LEU A 55 4.89 -25.38 -4.57
N SER A 56 4.90 -25.46 -3.24
CA SER A 56 3.66 -25.68 -2.49
C SER A 56 2.71 -24.48 -2.62
N SER A 57 1.41 -24.72 -2.49
CA SER A 57 0.39 -23.66 -2.51
C SER A 57 0.66 -22.61 -1.41
N GLU A 58 1.19 -23.02 -0.27
CA GLU A 58 1.55 -22.12 0.82
C GLU A 58 2.65 -21.12 0.42
N VAL A 59 3.68 -21.59 -0.29
CA VAL A 59 4.76 -20.74 -0.82
C VAL A 59 4.23 -19.76 -1.84
N ILE A 60 3.34 -20.21 -2.74
CA ILE A 60 2.70 -19.38 -3.75
C ILE A 60 1.83 -18.30 -3.09
N ASN A 61 1.06 -18.66 -2.06
CA ASN A 61 0.22 -17.70 -1.33
C ASN A 61 1.06 -16.61 -0.66
N VAL A 62 2.17 -16.99 -0.01
CA VAL A 62 3.10 -16.02 0.59
C VAL A 62 3.68 -15.10 -0.50
N LEU A 63 4.07 -15.65 -1.65
CA LEU A 63 4.59 -14.86 -2.76
C LEU A 63 3.58 -13.82 -3.27
N ILE A 64 2.33 -14.22 -3.47
CA ILE A 64 1.28 -13.31 -3.95
C ILE A 64 0.98 -12.23 -2.91
N GLU A 65 0.83 -12.61 -1.64
CA GLU A 65 0.59 -11.65 -0.55
C GLU A 65 1.70 -10.61 -0.48
N LYS A 66 2.96 -11.03 -0.64
CA LYS A 66 4.12 -10.14 -0.62
C LYS A 66 4.33 -9.36 -1.91
N SER A 67 3.69 -9.73 -3.02
CA SER A 67 3.74 -8.97 -4.29
C SER A 67 2.85 -7.73 -4.28
N ASN A 68 1.97 -7.59 -3.27
CA ASN A 68 1.02 -6.48 -3.15
C ASN A 68 0.11 -6.29 -4.38
N PHE A 69 -0.38 -7.38 -4.94
CA PHE A 69 -1.19 -7.35 -6.16
C PHE A 69 -0.53 -6.66 -7.37
N ASP A 70 0.80 -6.45 -7.33
CA ASP A 70 1.55 -5.79 -8.37
C ASP A 70 2.30 -6.84 -9.20
N ARG A 71 1.97 -6.90 -10.50
CA ARG A 71 2.55 -7.88 -11.42
C ARG A 71 4.05 -7.68 -11.64
N GLY A 72 4.54 -6.44 -11.57
CA GLY A 72 5.96 -6.12 -11.67
C GLY A 72 6.74 -6.65 -10.48
N ASN A 73 6.22 -6.43 -9.26
CA ASN A 73 6.79 -7.01 -8.04
C ASN A 73 6.77 -8.54 -8.10
N LEU A 74 5.62 -9.13 -8.46
CA LEU A 74 5.49 -10.58 -8.60
C LEU A 74 6.55 -11.13 -9.56
N LYS A 75 6.75 -10.50 -10.72
CA LYS A 75 7.76 -10.91 -11.69
C LYS A 75 9.17 -10.86 -11.11
N ASN A 76 9.53 -9.79 -10.40
CA ASN A 76 10.85 -9.67 -9.76
C ASN A 76 11.09 -10.76 -8.71
N GLU A 77 10.07 -11.08 -7.90
CA GLU A 77 10.15 -12.15 -6.91
C GLU A 77 10.24 -13.53 -7.58
N ILE A 78 9.49 -13.78 -8.65
CA ILE A 78 9.59 -15.01 -9.46
C ILE A 78 11.01 -15.20 -10.01
N GLU A 79 11.61 -14.16 -10.60
CA GLU A 79 12.97 -14.25 -11.14
C GLU A 79 14.01 -14.51 -10.03
N LYS A 80 13.84 -13.91 -8.85
CA LYS A 80 14.68 -14.22 -7.68
C LYS A 80 14.57 -15.68 -7.24
N ILE A 81 13.35 -16.22 -7.19
CA ILE A 81 13.12 -17.62 -6.82
C ILE A 81 13.71 -18.56 -7.86
N LYS A 82 13.53 -18.26 -9.16
CA LYS A 82 14.15 -19.02 -10.27
C LYS A 82 15.67 -19.05 -10.11
N ALA A 83 16.30 -17.89 -9.88
CA ALA A 83 17.74 -17.78 -9.69
C ALA A 83 18.23 -18.56 -8.46
N TYR A 84 17.51 -18.48 -7.33
CA TYR A 84 17.86 -19.21 -6.12
C TYR A 84 17.75 -20.74 -6.31
N LEU A 85 16.77 -21.19 -7.09
CA LEU A 85 16.52 -22.61 -7.36
C LEU A 85 17.38 -23.20 -8.50
N LEU A 86 18.28 -22.43 -9.12
CA LEU A 86 19.14 -22.96 -10.19
C LEU A 86 19.89 -24.24 -9.77
N ASN A 87 20.32 -24.31 -8.50
CA ASN A 87 21.04 -25.48 -7.94
C ASN A 87 20.20 -26.28 -6.94
N LYS A 88 18.88 -26.03 -6.84
CA LYS A 88 18.01 -26.63 -5.83
C LYS A 88 16.62 -26.92 -6.38
N LYS A 89 16.10 -28.12 -6.15
CA LYS A 89 14.78 -28.53 -6.70
C LYS A 89 13.57 -28.00 -5.92
N ASN A 90 13.71 -27.76 -4.62
CA ASN A 90 12.60 -27.45 -3.73
C ASN A 90 12.87 -26.20 -2.90
N LEU A 91 11.81 -25.45 -2.61
CA LEU A 91 11.85 -24.27 -1.75
C LEU A 91 10.93 -24.46 -0.54
N GLY A 92 11.47 -24.31 0.66
CA GLY A 92 10.68 -24.32 1.89
C GLY A 92 10.00 -22.97 2.20
N LEU A 93 9.02 -23.00 3.10
CA LEU A 93 8.35 -21.79 3.61
C LEU A 93 9.28 -20.85 4.40
N SER A 94 10.31 -21.37 5.04
CA SER A 94 11.32 -20.54 5.72
C SER A 94 12.19 -19.79 4.72
N GLU A 95 12.62 -20.47 3.66
CA GLU A 95 13.49 -19.91 2.61
C GLU A 95 12.78 -18.86 1.78
N ILE A 96 11.51 -19.09 1.40
CA ILE A 96 10.73 -18.07 0.67
C ILE A 96 10.60 -16.79 1.50
N LYS A 97 10.39 -16.91 2.82
CA LYS A 97 10.27 -15.76 3.72
C LYS A 97 11.58 -14.97 3.84
N SER A 98 12.73 -15.63 3.68
CA SER A 98 14.03 -14.94 3.66
C SER A 98 14.40 -14.37 2.30
N LEU A 99 13.91 -14.97 1.20
CA LEU A 99 14.23 -14.57 -0.17
C LEU A 99 13.37 -13.42 -0.69
N ILE A 100 12.08 -13.45 -0.34
CA ILE A 100 11.16 -12.44 -0.83
C ILE A 100 11.36 -11.15 -0.06
N ASN A 101 11.61 -10.08 -0.81
CA ASN A 101 11.64 -8.75 -0.22
C ASN A 101 10.21 -8.32 0.08
N PHE A 102 10.04 -7.79 1.29
CA PHE A 102 8.80 -7.17 1.71
C PHE A 102 8.47 -6.00 0.77
N SER A 103 7.35 -6.06 0.05
CA SER A 103 6.86 -4.92 -0.73
C SER A 103 6.53 -3.77 0.23
N GLY A 104 7.48 -2.84 0.37
CA GLY A 104 7.51 -1.81 1.41
C GLY A 104 6.28 -0.89 1.40
N ASP A 105 5.72 -0.58 0.23
CA ASP A 105 4.76 0.51 0.10
C ASP A 105 3.36 0.18 0.63
N TYR A 106 2.86 -1.05 0.46
CA TYR A 106 1.53 -1.44 0.95
C TYR A 106 1.46 -1.62 2.45
N LYS A 107 2.45 -2.33 3.00
CA LYS A 107 2.54 -2.49 4.45
C LYS A 107 2.85 -1.17 5.15
N SER A 108 3.50 -0.22 4.45
CA SER A 108 3.67 1.14 4.95
C SER A 108 2.30 1.80 5.15
N ASP A 109 1.42 1.77 4.14
CA ASP A 109 0.08 2.35 4.26
C ASP A 109 -0.75 1.69 5.37
N ILE A 110 -0.72 0.36 5.44
CA ILE A 110 -1.39 -0.40 6.51
C ILE A 110 -0.82 -0.02 7.88
N LEU A 111 0.50 0.03 8.06
CA LEU A 111 1.12 0.44 9.32
C LEU A 111 0.61 1.81 9.77
N ILE A 112 0.55 2.79 8.84
CA ILE A 112 0.03 4.12 9.15
C ILE A 112 -1.45 4.06 9.53
N ASN A 113 -2.26 3.31 8.79
CA ASN A 113 -3.70 3.21 9.04
C ASN A 113 -3.97 2.58 10.41
N GLU A 114 -3.31 1.48 10.76
CA GLU A 114 -3.45 0.82 12.06
C GLU A 114 -2.94 1.70 13.21
N CYS A 115 -1.86 2.45 12.99
CA CYS A 115 -1.36 3.44 13.93
C CYS A 115 -2.39 4.55 14.19
N LEU A 116 -2.97 5.15 13.14
CA LEU A 116 -3.99 6.19 13.27
C LEU A 116 -5.33 5.66 13.81
N CYS A 117 -5.62 4.37 13.66
CA CYS A 117 -6.82 3.73 14.18
C CYS A 117 -6.69 3.18 15.62
N GLY A 118 -5.48 3.20 16.20
CA GLY A 118 -5.24 2.70 17.54
C GLY A 118 -5.23 1.17 17.67
N SER A 119 -5.12 0.43 16.57
CA SER A 119 -5.14 -1.04 16.57
C SER A 119 -3.81 -1.63 17.05
N ILE A 120 -3.53 -1.58 18.35
CA ILE A 120 -2.23 -1.96 18.93
C ILE A 120 -1.80 -3.39 18.56
N SER A 121 -2.73 -4.35 18.56
CA SER A 121 -2.43 -5.76 18.21
C SER A 121 -1.90 -5.88 16.77
N GLN A 122 -2.62 -5.28 15.82
CA GLN A 122 -2.24 -5.31 14.41
C GLN A 122 -0.98 -4.49 14.13
N TYR A 123 -0.83 -3.33 14.78
CA TYR A 123 0.38 -2.51 14.72
C TYR A 123 1.62 -3.30 15.18
N LYS A 124 1.54 -4.02 16.30
CA LYS A 124 2.62 -4.89 16.80
C LYS A 124 2.95 -6.00 15.81
N LYS A 125 1.93 -6.67 15.25
CA LYS A 125 2.12 -7.72 14.24
C LYS A 125 2.89 -7.19 13.03
N ILE A 126 2.47 -6.04 12.48
CA ILE A 126 3.12 -5.44 11.31
C ILE A 126 4.58 -5.07 11.61
N ILE A 127 4.86 -4.50 12.78
CA ILE A 127 6.24 -4.18 13.18
C ILE A 127 7.10 -5.43 13.34
N SER A 128 6.58 -6.51 13.94
CA SER A 128 7.33 -7.77 14.04
C SER A 128 7.68 -8.40 12.68
N GLU A 129 6.87 -8.11 11.66
CA GLU A 129 7.10 -8.57 10.29
C GLU A 129 7.91 -7.59 9.44
N LEU A 130 8.08 -6.35 9.89
CA LEU A 130 8.89 -5.35 9.21
C LEU A 130 10.35 -5.68 9.45
N TYR A 131 11.11 -5.84 8.37
CA TYR A 131 12.56 -5.92 8.48
C TYR A 131 13.08 -4.51 8.82
N ILE A 132 13.20 -4.23 10.12
CA ILE A 132 13.49 -2.90 10.70
C ILE A 132 14.68 -2.19 10.02
N ASN A 133 15.65 -2.95 9.52
CA ASN A 133 16.82 -2.42 8.83
C ASN A 133 16.56 -1.90 7.41
N THR A 134 15.42 -2.25 6.80
CA THR A 134 15.02 -1.81 5.44
C THR A 134 13.95 -0.73 5.45
N VAL A 135 13.47 -0.32 6.64
CA VAL A 135 12.40 0.66 6.76
C VAL A 135 12.89 2.06 6.38
N ASN A 136 12.32 2.62 5.32
CA ASN A 136 12.52 4.02 4.98
C ASN A 136 11.65 4.90 5.90
N GLN A 137 12.24 5.37 7.00
CA GLN A 137 11.56 6.18 8.01
C GLN A 137 10.99 7.49 7.42
N ILE A 138 11.73 8.12 6.50
CA ILE A 138 11.32 9.37 5.86
C ILE A 138 10.09 9.15 4.97
N LEU A 139 10.05 8.04 4.24
CA LEU A 139 8.88 7.65 3.47
C LEU A 139 7.66 7.45 4.38
N LEU A 140 7.79 6.72 5.48
CA LEU A 140 6.70 6.50 6.43
C LEU A 140 6.20 7.79 7.08
N LEU A 141 7.11 8.69 7.49
CA LEU A 141 6.75 10.01 8.01
C LEU A 141 5.98 10.84 6.97
N ARG A 142 6.37 10.76 5.69
CA ARG A 142 5.68 11.45 4.60
C ARG A 142 4.28 10.88 4.34
N ILE A 143 4.12 9.55 4.36
CA ILE A 143 2.80 8.91 4.23
C ILE A 143 1.90 9.31 5.41
N LEU A 144 2.42 9.27 6.63
CA LEU A 144 1.71 9.73 7.83
C LEU A 144 1.31 11.19 7.70
N SER A 145 2.24 12.08 7.31
CA SER A 145 1.98 13.51 7.11
C SER A 145 0.84 13.76 6.12
N ASN A 146 0.87 13.09 4.95
CA ASN A 146 -0.18 13.22 3.94
C ASN A 146 -1.55 12.80 4.47
N LYS A 147 -1.64 11.69 5.21
CA LYS A 147 -2.90 11.23 5.80
C LYS A 147 -3.40 12.17 6.90
N VAL A 148 -2.52 12.61 7.80
CA VAL A 148 -2.89 13.54 8.89
C VAL A 148 -3.33 14.90 8.33
N GLN A 149 -2.65 15.42 7.31
CA GLN A 149 -3.04 16.66 6.64
C GLN A 149 -4.43 16.52 5.99
N ARG A 150 -4.72 15.38 5.37
CA ARG A 150 -6.05 15.07 4.81
C ARG A 150 -7.12 15.09 5.90
N LEU A 151 -6.88 14.42 7.04
CA LEU A 151 -7.81 14.43 8.18
C LEU A 151 -8.01 15.84 8.74
N LEU A 152 -6.94 16.62 8.87
CA LEU A 152 -6.99 17.99 9.37
C LEU A 152 -7.84 18.89 8.47
N ASN A 153 -7.64 18.79 7.16
CA ASN A 153 -8.42 19.56 6.19
C ASN A 153 -9.92 19.24 6.27
N ILE A 154 -10.28 17.96 6.41
CA ILE A 154 -11.67 17.53 6.59
C ILE A 154 -12.24 18.08 7.90
N LYS A 155 -11.51 17.95 9.03
CA LYS A 155 -11.94 18.49 10.34
C LYS A 155 -12.12 20.01 10.33
N LYS A 156 -11.26 20.75 9.61
CA LYS A 156 -11.40 22.20 9.44
C LYS A 156 -12.67 22.60 8.68
N GLN A 157 -13.13 21.75 7.76
CA GLN A 157 -14.37 21.96 7.00
C GLN A 157 -15.61 21.48 7.77
N GLU A 158 -15.48 20.46 8.62
CA GLU A 158 -16.55 19.97 9.50
C GLU A 158 -17.08 21.07 10.42
N ASN A 159 -16.20 21.91 10.96
CA ASN A 159 -16.60 23.08 11.76
C ASN A 159 -17.49 24.09 10.98
N LYS A 160 -17.57 23.98 9.65
CA LYS A 160 -18.39 24.84 8.77
C LYS A 160 -19.62 24.10 8.21
N SER A 161 -19.70 22.78 8.32
CA SER A 161 -20.80 21.98 7.75
C SER A 161 -21.02 20.67 8.50
N ASN A 162 -22.28 20.31 8.77
CA ASN A 162 -22.63 19.20 9.67
C ASN A 162 -22.52 17.78 9.08
N ASN A 163 -21.97 17.57 7.87
CA ASN A 163 -21.97 16.24 7.24
C ASN A 163 -20.56 15.76 6.85
N ILE A 164 -19.95 14.97 7.75
CA ILE A 164 -18.65 14.32 7.55
C ILE A 164 -18.63 13.44 6.29
N GLU A 165 -19.72 12.73 6.00
CA GLU A 165 -19.77 11.78 4.88
C GLU A 165 -19.73 12.51 3.54
N HIS A 166 -20.44 13.63 3.45
CA HIS A 166 -20.33 14.54 2.32
C HIS A 166 -18.90 15.07 2.18
N LEU A 167 -18.27 15.53 3.28
CA LEU A 167 -16.90 16.04 3.27
C LEU A 167 -15.87 15.00 2.79
N ILE A 168 -16.00 13.75 3.21
CA ILE A 168 -15.18 12.63 2.72
C ILE A 168 -15.34 12.47 1.21
N ASN A 169 -16.56 12.55 0.69
CA ASN A 169 -16.86 12.36 -0.73
C ASN A 169 -16.33 13.49 -1.63
N ILE A 170 -16.35 14.74 -1.15
CA ILE A 170 -15.87 15.91 -1.92
C ILE A 170 -14.38 16.21 -1.70
N SER A 171 -13.72 15.49 -0.78
CA SER A 171 -12.32 15.72 -0.45
C SER A 171 -11.38 15.56 -1.66
N LYS A 172 -10.34 16.41 -1.71
CA LYS A 172 -9.30 16.35 -2.73
C LYS A 172 -7.93 16.18 -2.06
N PRO A 173 -7.10 15.22 -2.48
CA PRO A 173 -7.35 14.21 -3.53
C PRO A 173 -8.48 13.23 -3.15
N THR A 174 -9.15 12.67 -4.16
CA THR A 174 -10.31 11.79 -3.99
C THR A 174 -9.94 10.56 -3.16
N ILE A 175 -10.68 10.32 -2.07
CA ILE A 175 -10.49 9.14 -1.24
C ILE A 175 -11.04 7.92 -1.98
N PHE A 176 -10.18 6.92 -2.19
CA PHE A 176 -10.58 5.66 -2.78
C PHE A 176 -11.71 5.03 -1.94
N TRP A 177 -12.74 4.51 -2.61
CA TRP A 177 -13.98 4.11 -1.93
C TRP A 177 -13.76 3.05 -0.82
N LYS A 178 -12.78 2.15 -0.98
CA LYS A 178 -12.41 1.17 0.06
C LYS A 178 -11.76 1.80 1.30
N GLU A 179 -11.12 2.96 1.16
CA GLU A 179 -10.50 3.68 2.29
C GLU A 179 -11.50 4.52 3.09
N LYS A 180 -12.66 4.85 2.54
CA LYS A 180 -13.63 5.74 3.18
C LYS A 180 -14.05 5.28 4.60
N PRO A 181 -14.33 3.98 4.85
CA PRO A 181 -14.65 3.51 6.20
C PRO A 181 -13.51 3.74 7.19
N LEU A 182 -12.26 3.48 6.76
CA LEU A 182 -11.06 3.71 7.55
C LEU A 182 -10.88 5.20 7.87
N VAL A 183 -11.03 6.08 6.88
CA VAL A 183 -10.93 7.53 7.08
C VAL A 183 -12.02 8.03 8.03
N LYS A 184 -13.26 7.53 7.90
CA LYS A 184 -14.37 7.87 8.80
C LYS A 184 -14.04 7.50 10.24
N LYS A 185 -13.47 6.30 10.47
CA LYS A 185 -12.99 5.88 11.81
C LYS A 185 -11.86 6.78 12.33
N GLN A 186 -10.89 7.14 11.49
CA GLN A 186 -9.80 8.04 11.91
C GLN A 186 -10.33 9.43 12.29
N LEU A 187 -11.32 9.95 11.57
CA LEU A 187 -11.96 11.23 11.87
C LEU A 187 -12.79 11.21 13.17
N SER A 188 -13.28 10.06 13.63
CA SER A 188 -13.95 9.97 14.93
C SER A 188 -12.97 9.92 16.10
N ILE A 189 -11.77 9.37 15.87
CA ILE A 189 -10.71 9.25 16.88
C ILE A 189 -10.00 10.60 17.12
N TRP A 190 -9.68 11.32 16.05
CA TRP A 190 -8.79 12.48 16.12
C TRP A 190 -9.55 13.81 16.01
N ASN A 191 -9.36 14.69 17.00
CA ASN A 191 -9.81 16.08 16.93
C ASN A 191 -8.78 17.00 16.26
N LEU A 192 -9.19 18.24 15.95
CA LEU A 192 -8.37 19.22 15.23
C LEU A 192 -7.05 19.52 15.95
N ASN A 193 -7.09 19.81 17.26
CA ASN A 193 -5.91 20.15 18.04
C ASN A 193 -4.90 19.00 18.08
N GLU A 194 -5.37 17.75 18.14
CA GLU A 194 -4.52 16.58 18.16
C GLU A 194 -3.87 16.30 16.80
N LEU A 195 -4.59 16.52 15.69
CA LEU A 195 -4.01 16.44 14.35
C LEU A 195 -2.90 17.48 14.14
N GLU A 196 -3.08 18.71 14.63
CA GLU A 196 -2.05 19.76 14.58
C GLU A 196 -0.81 19.40 15.40
N LYS A 197 -0.99 18.82 16.59
CA LYS A 197 0.12 18.28 17.39
C LYS A 197 0.86 17.15 16.67
N ILE A 198 0.15 16.25 15.99
CA ILE A 198 0.78 15.18 15.21
C ILE A 198 1.64 15.77 14.09
N ILE A 199 1.17 16.77 13.35
CA ILE A 199 1.96 17.43 12.29
C ILE A 199 3.25 18.04 12.84
N SER A 200 3.15 18.79 13.95
CA SER A 200 4.33 19.32 14.62
C SER A 200 5.28 18.21 15.08
N GLY A 201 4.72 17.11 15.60
CA GLY A 201 5.45 15.93 16.01
C GLY A 201 6.21 15.28 14.85
N ILE A 202 5.56 15.12 13.69
CA ILE A 202 6.16 14.56 12.47
C ILE A 202 7.38 15.38 12.05
N ASN A 203 7.25 16.70 11.98
CA ASN A 203 8.34 17.60 11.56
C ASN A 203 9.54 17.51 12.51
N ASN A 204 9.28 17.50 13.82
CA ASN A 204 10.33 17.36 14.82
C ASN A 204 11.00 15.98 14.77
N THR A 205 10.22 14.91 14.63
CA THR A 205 10.73 13.54 14.47
C THR A 205 11.57 13.41 13.20
N GLU A 206 11.13 13.98 12.08
CA GLU A 206 11.91 13.99 10.83
C GLU A 206 13.26 14.71 11.01
N TYR A 207 13.26 15.88 11.64
CA TYR A 207 14.48 16.62 11.98
C TYR A 207 15.42 15.79 12.87
N LEU A 208 14.91 15.19 13.95
CA LEU A 208 15.70 14.38 14.87
C LEU A 208 16.27 13.11 14.22
N CYS A 209 15.50 12.45 13.33
CA CYS A 209 15.97 11.30 12.57
C CYS A 209 17.10 11.67 11.61
N LYS A 210 17.01 12.83 10.94
CA LYS A 210 18.06 13.34 10.05
C LYS A 210 19.32 13.78 10.82
N LYS A 211 19.14 14.38 11.99
CA LYS A 211 20.26 14.84 12.85
C LYS A 211 21.00 13.68 13.51
N ASN A 212 20.27 12.66 13.98
CA ASN A 212 20.82 11.56 14.77
C ASN A 212 20.64 10.22 14.04
N SER A 213 21.44 9.97 13.02
CA SER A 213 21.31 8.78 12.15
C SER A 213 21.31 7.45 12.92
N GLN A 214 22.18 7.32 13.94
CA GLN A 214 22.31 6.12 14.77
C GLN A 214 21.05 5.83 15.61
N ALA A 215 20.42 6.86 16.16
CA ALA A 215 19.23 6.74 17.01
C ALA A 215 17.89 6.87 16.25
N SER A 216 17.95 7.20 14.95
CA SER A 216 16.80 7.50 14.10
C SER A 216 15.66 6.48 14.21
N LYS A 217 16.00 5.18 14.22
CA LYS A 217 15.02 4.08 14.33
C LYS A 217 14.22 4.15 15.63
N VAL A 218 14.91 4.32 16.76
CA VAL A 218 14.28 4.37 18.09
C VAL A 218 13.39 5.60 18.20
N ILE A 219 13.88 6.75 17.70
CA ILE A 219 13.12 8.01 17.68
C ILE A 219 11.83 7.85 16.86
N PHE A 220 11.95 7.27 15.66
CA PHE A 220 10.84 7.00 14.76
C PHE A 220 9.78 6.07 15.38
N PHE A 221 10.18 4.89 15.86
CA PHE A 221 9.23 3.91 16.41
C PHE A 221 8.59 4.39 17.71
N ASN A 222 9.31 5.14 18.56
CA ASN A 222 8.75 5.75 19.75
C ASN A 222 7.65 6.76 19.40
N PHE A 223 7.86 7.59 18.38
CA PHE A 223 6.86 8.54 17.92
C PHE A 223 5.58 7.84 17.41
N PHE A 224 5.73 6.83 16.56
CA PHE A 224 4.60 6.06 16.04
C PHE A 224 3.84 5.28 17.12
N LEU A 225 4.56 4.70 18.09
CA LEU A 225 3.94 4.01 19.21
C LEU A 225 3.11 4.97 20.07
N LYS A 226 3.62 6.19 20.32
CA LYS A 226 2.87 7.24 21.04
C LYS A 226 1.57 7.61 20.33
N ILE A 227 1.60 7.75 19.01
CA ILE A 227 0.38 8.01 18.21
C ILE A 227 -0.59 6.84 18.35
N CYS A 228 -0.12 5.60 18.19
CA CYS A 228 -0.97 4.41 18.23
C CYS A 228 -1.62 4.21 19.60
N ILE A 229 -0.88 4.40 20.70
CA ILE A 229 -1.42 4.32 22.07
C ILE A 229 -2.47 5.42 22.27
N LYS A 230 -2.18 6.64 21.80
CA LYS A 230 -3.10 7.76 21.95
C LYS A 230 -4.41 7.54 21.18
N ALA A 231 -4.34 7.03 19.95
CA ALA A 231 -5.52 6.65 19.19
C ALA A 231 -6.34 5.56 19.89
N ASN A 232 -5.67 4.56 20.50
CA ASN A 232 -6.34 3.49 21.23
C ASN A 232 -7.12 4.01 22.44
N ASN A 233 -6.57 5.00 23.15
CA ASN A 233 -7.26 5.61 24.29
C ASN A 233 -8.52 6.40 23.90
N PHE A 234 -8.68 6.75 22.62
CA PHE A 234 -9.84 7.46 22.09
C PHE A 234 -10.85 6.53 21.40
N SER A 235 -10.46 5.28 21.10
CA SER A 235 -11.26 4.31 20.35
C SER A 235 -12.06 3.40 21.26
#